data_AF-A0A7S0DYQ4-F1
#
_entry.id   AF-A0A7S0DYQ4-F1
#
_cell.length_a   1.000
_cell.length_b   1.000
_cell.length_c   1.000
_cell.angle_alpha   90.00
_cell.angle_beta   90.00
_cell.angle_gamma   90.00
#
_symmetry.space_group_name_H-M   'P 1'
#
loop_
_entity.id
_entity.type
_entity.pdbx_description
1 polymer ?
#
loop_
_entity_poly.entity_id
_entity_poly.type
_entity_poly.pdbx_seq_one_letter_code
_entity_poly.pdbx_strand_id
1 'polypeptide(L)'
;DNPIFAALEMDYSDADADETGQAAEEFNKVLTFYELDLGLNHVVRKASEPIDAASNMLIPVPGDTDGPSGVLVCAENKIAYKKPDHEDVVALIPRRQGMPLDQPLLITGYAHLKQKDGFFFLLQSELGDLYRLTLTYSDDEVSEINITYFDTVPVAQSITILK
;
A
#
# COMPACT_ATOMS: atom_id res chain seq x y z
N ASP A 1 -2.93 9.21 19.82
CA ASP A 1 -3.32 10.16 18.77
C ASP A 1 -4.73 9.92 18.26
N ASN A 2 -5.25 10.87 17.49
CA ASN A 2 -6.53 10.72 16.80
C ASN A 2 -6.43 9.59 15.76
N PRO A 3 -7.47 8.75 15.58
CA PRO A 3 -7.47 7.71 14.56
C PRO A 3 -7.35 8.29 13.15
N ILE A 4 -6.55 7.64 12.30
CA ILE A 4 -6.38 7.99 10.88
C ILE A 4 -6.81 6.82 10.00
N PHE A 5 -7.57 7.13 8.95
CA PHE A 5 -8.02 6.19 7.93
C PHE A 5 -7.43 6.60 6.58
N ALA A 6 -6.80 5.66 5.88
CA ALA A 6 -6.28 5.88 4.54
C ALA A 6 -7.20 5.22 3.50
N ALA A 7 -7.46 5.93 2.40
CA ALA A 7 -8.29 5.44 1.30
C ALA A 7 -7.65 5.76 -0.06
N LEU A 8 -7.82 4.83 -1.02
CA LEU A 8 -7.57 5.09 -2.43
C LEU A 8 -8.84 5.70 -3.02
N GLU A 9 -8.75 6.94 -3.50
CA GLU A 9 -9.88 7.66 -4.09
C GLU A 9 -9.63 8.01 -5.55
N MET A 10 -10.72 8.22 -6.28
CA MET A 10 -10.72 8.70 -7.65
C MET A 10 -11.94 9.58 -7.83
N ASP A 11 -11.73 10.80 -8.33
CA ASP A 11 -12.81 11.69 -8.74
C ASP A 11 -13.09 11.47 -10.23
N TYR A 12 -14.36 11.25 -10.57
CA TYR A 12 -14.83 11.00 -11.94
C TYR A 12 -15.77 12.09 -12.44
N SER A 13 -15.91 13.20 -11.71
CA SER A 13 -16.84 14.28 -12.05
C SER A 13 -16.57 14.88 -13.43
N ASP A 14 -15.29 15.05 -13.81
CA ASP A 14 -14.90 15.56 -15.12
C ASP A 14 -15.16 14.55 -16.24
N ALA A 15 -14.97 13.26 -15.97
CA ALA A 15 -15.25 12.19 -16.92
C ALA A 15 -16.75 12.06 -17.22
N ASP A 16 -17.61 12.24 -16.21
CA ASP A 16 -19.07 12.24 -16.39
C ASP A 16 -19.58 13.42 -17.22
N ALA A 17 -18.84 14.53 -17.23
CA ALA A 17 -19.18 15.74 -17.98
C ALA A 17 -18.62 15.78 -19.41
N ASP A 18 -17.71 14.86 -19.76
CA ASP A 18 -17.01 14.84 -21.05
C ASP A 18 -17.59 13.79 -22.01
N GLU A 19 -18.38 14.27 -22.98
CA GLU A 19 -18.97 13.42 -24.03
C GLU A 19 -17.91 12.82 -25.00
N THR A 20 -16.67 13.34 -24.99
CA THR A 20 -15.59 12.85 -25.88
C THR A 20 -14.84 11.64 -25.31
N GLY A 21 -14.92 11.43 -23.99
CA GLY A 21 -14.22 10.36 -23.27
C GLY A 21 -12.74 10.60 -23.01
N GLN A 22 -12.20 11.79 -23.33
CA GLN A 22 -10.79 12.12 -23.10
C GLN A 22 -10.48 12.28 -21.61
N ALA A 23 -11.38 12.90 -20.84
CA ALA A 23 -11.22 13.09 -19.40
C ALA A 23 -11.16 11.75 -18.64
N ALA A 24 -11.75 10.68 -19.19
CA ALA A 24 -11.66 9.35 -18.61
C ALA A 24 -10.26 8.71 -18.76
N GLU A 25 -9.40 9.24 -19.64
CA GLU A 25 -8.00 8.80 -19.78
C GLU A 25 -7.05 9.57 -18.85
N GLU A 26 -7.45 10.75 -18.36
CA GLU A 26 -6.66 11.64 -17.51
C GLU A 26 -6.98 11.49 -16.00
N PHE A 27 -7.41 10.30 -15.57
CA PHE A 27 -7.79 10.09 -14.17
C PHE A 27 -6.57 10.02 -13.24
N ASN A 28 -6.66 10.70 -12.10
CA ASN A 28 -5.64 10.66 -11.06
C ASN A 28 -6.19 9.94 -9.84
N LYS A 29 -5.62 8.79 -9.51
CA LYS A 29 -5.88 8.12 -8.24
C LYS A 29 -5.13 8.88 -7.14
N VAL A 30 -5.78 9.10 -6.01
CA VAL A 30 -5.19 9.79 -4.86
C VAL A 30 -5.22 8.91 -3.62
N LEU A 31 -4.21 9.04 -2.77
CA LEU A 31 -4.20 8.53 -1.41
C LEU A 31 -4.68 9.63 -0.49
N THR A 32 -5.78 9.39 0.22
CA THR A 32 -6.38 10.37 1.13
C THR A 32 -6.37 9.84 2.56
N PHE A 33 -5.87 10.67 3.48
CA PHE A 33 -5.86 10.39 4.91
C PHE A 33 -6.95 11.21 5.61
N TYR A 34 -7.85 10.52 6.32
CA TYR A 34 -8.91 11.10 7.12
C TYR A 34 -8.60 10.95 8.60
N GLU A 35 -8.60 12.04 9.34
CA GLU A 35 -8.38 12.05 10.79
C GLU A 35 -9.70 12.27 11.52
N LEU A 36 -9.99 11.40 12.49
CA LEU A 36 -11.12 11.54 13.39
C LEU A 36 -10.68 12.32 14.63
N ASP A 37 -11.06 13.59 14.73
CA ASP A 37 -10.82 14.39 15.93
C ASP A 37 -11.81 13.98 17.03
N LEU A 38 -11.30 13.30 18.06
CA LEU A 38 -12.11 12.82 19.18
C LEU A 38 -12.57 13.94 20.13
N GLY A 39 -11.86 15.07 20.15
CA GLY A 39 -12.22 16.22 21.00
C GLY A 39 -13.35 17.05 20.39
N LEU A 40 -13.30 17.25 19.07
CA LEU A 40 -14.30 18.01 18.31
C LEU A 40 -15.38 17.13 17.67
N ASN A 41 -15.21 15.80 17.68
CA ASN A 41 -16.12 14.80 17.11
C ASN A 41 -16.48 15.06 15.64
N HIS A 42 -15.47 15.28 14.81
CA HIS A 42 -15.61 15.42 13.36
C HIS A 42 -14.45 14.76 12.62
N VAL A 43 -14.66 14.44 11.35
CA VAL A 43 -13.63 13.88 10.46
C VAL A 43 -13.13 14.99 9.54
N VAL A 44 -11.81 15.09 9.43
CA VAL A 44 -11.15 16.01 8.50
C VAL A 44 -10.30 15.25 7.50
N ARG A 45 -10.24 15.76 6.27
CA ARG A 45 -9.25 15.32 5.29
C ARG A 45 -7.90 15.93 5.67
N LYS A 46 -7.01 15.13 6.27
CA LYS A 46 -5.72 15.57 6.79
C LYS A 46 -4.68 15.77 5.69
N ALA A 47 -4.60 14.83 4.77
CA ALA A 47 -3.69 14.88 3.62
C ALA A 47 -4.34 14.19 2.41
N SER A 48 -3.97 14.62 1.21
CA SER A 48 -4.38 13.99 -0.04
C SER A 48 -3.32 14.22 -1.09
N GLU A 49 -2.85 13.14 -1.72
CA GLU A 49 -1.75 13.21 -2.68
C GLU A 49 -1.98 12.25 -3.86
N PRO A 50 -1.52 12.60 -5.07
CA PRO A 50 -1.60 11.71 -6.21
C PRO A 50 -0.71 10.49 -6.01
N ILE A 51 -1.18 9.35 -6.48
CA ILE A 51 -0.46 8.08 -6.46
C ILE A 51 -0.58 7.40 -7.83
N ASP A 52 0.11 6.28 -7.98
CA ASP A 52 0.04 5.49 -9.19
C ASP A 52 -1.41 5.06 -9.48
N ALA A 53 -1.89 5.32 -10.70
CA ALA A 53 -3.22 4.98 -11.16
C ALA A 53 -3.51 3.46 -11.03
N ALA A 54 -2.49 2.62 -11.15
CA ALA A 54 -2.59 1.17 -11.00
C ALA A 54 -2.56 0.68 -9.54
N SER A 55 -2.55 1.58 -8.55
CA SER A 55 -2.60 1.20 -7.13
C SER A 55 -3.89 0.44 -6.79
N ASN A 56 -3.78 -0.74 -6.20
CA ASN A 56 -4.91 -1.64 -6.01
C ASN A 56 -5.17 -2.05 -4.56
N MET A 57 -4.19 -1.88 -3.65
CA MET A 57 -4.33 -2.33 -2.26
C MET A 57 -3.53 -1.45 -1.30
N LEU A 58 -4.08 -1.26 -0.09
CA LEU A 58 -3.41 -0.62 1.03
C LEU A 58 -3.12 -1.66 2.12
N ILE A 59 -1.92 -1.61 2.70
CA ILE A 59 -1.53 -2.46 3.83
C ILE A 59 -1.16 -1.55 5.00
N PRO A 60 -1.84 -1.65 6.16
CA PRO A 60 -1.51 -0.85 7.32
C PRO A 60 -0.16 -1.31 7.91
N VAL A 61 0.71 -0.35 8.20
CA VAL A 61 1.98 -0.60 8.89
C VAL A 61 1.76 -0.42 10.40
N PRO A 62 2.26 -1.33 11.26
CA PRO A 62 2.18 -1.15 12.71
C PRO A 62 2.73 0.20 13.16
N GLY A 63 2.05 0.83 14.12
CA GLY A 63 2.40 2.15 14.67
C GLY A 63 2.81 2.09 16.15
N ASP A 64 3.00 3.28 16.72
CA ASP A 64 3.36 3.49 18.14
C ASP A 64 4.61 2.71 18.56
N THR A 65 4.52 1.91 19.64
CA THR A 65 5.63 1.10 20.13
C THR A 65 5.99 -0.07 19.23
N ASP A 66 5.17 -0.34 18.20
CA ASP A 66 5.26 -1.54 17.38
C ASP A 66 5.80 -1.28 15.98
N GLY A 67 5.95 -0.01 15.57
CA GLY A 67 6.46 0.35 14.25
C GLY A 67 6.20 1.81 13.88
N PRO A 68 6.58 2.21 12.65
CA PRO A 68 6.61 3.60 12.21
C PRO A 68 5.25 4.16 11.75
N SER A 69 4.14 3.41 11.89
CA SER A 69 2.82 3.77 11.35
C SER A 69 2.86 3.93 9.81
N GLY A 70 1.85 4.56 9.22
CA GLY A 70 1.74 4.75 7.78
C GLY A 70 1.12 3.57 7.04
N VAL A 71 1.21 3.59 5.71
CA VAL A 71 0.62 2.58 4.84
C VAL A 71 1.58 2.17 3.72
N LEU A 72 1.51 0.90 3.31
CA LEU A 72 2.09 0.45 2.05
C LEU A 72 1.00 0.52 0.98
N VAL A 73 1.29 1.24 -0.11
CA VAL A 73 0.48 1.31 -1.32
C VAL A 73 1.04 0.30 -2.31
N CYS A 74 0.28 -0.77 -2.57
CA CYS A 74 0.60 -1.72 -3.62
C CYS A 74 0.10 -1.18 -4.96
N ALA A 75 0.99 -1.13 -5.94
CA ALA A 75 0.71 -0.76 -7.31
C ALA A 75 1.36 -1.76 -8.27
N GLU A 76 1.19 -1.54 -9.56
CA GLU A 76 1.81 -2.39 -10.57
C GLU A 76 3.33 -2.38 -10.43
N ASN A 77 3.93 -3.57 -10.28
CA ASN A 77 5.37 -3.80 -10.20
C ASN A 77 6.11 -3.17 -9.00
N LYS A 78 5.42 -2.43 -8.12
CA LYS A 78 6.05 -1.69 -7.02
C LYS A 78 5.16 -1.59 -5.78
N ILE A 79 5.81 -1.30 -4.66
CA ILE A 79 5.18 -0.98 -3.39
C ILE A 79 5.81 0.31 -2.88
N ALA A 80 4.97 1.26 -2.48
CA ALA A 80 5.40 2.53 -1.90
C ALA A 80 4.95 2.62 -0.43
N TYR A 81 5.86 2.96 0.47
CA TYR A 81 5.52 3.38 1.83
C TYR A 81 5.15 4.87 1.81
N LYS A 82 4.01 5.18 2.42
CA LYS A 82 3.39 6.50 2.45
C LYS A 82 2.95 6.82 3.87
N LYS A 83 3.35 7.98 4.38
CA LYS A 83 2.92 8.54 5.68
C LYS A 83 2.93 10.07 5.57
N PRO A 84 1.94 10.78 6.12
CA PRO A 84 1.98 12.25 6.17
C PRO A 84 3.29 12.74 6.80
N ASP A 85 3.88 13.78 6.21
CA ASP A 85 5.15 14.39 6.64
C ASP A 85 6.37 13.46 6.59
N HIS A 86 6.33 12.41 5.77
CA HIS A 86 7.45 11.50 5.53
C HIS A 86 7.70 11.34 4.01
N GLU A 87 8.96 11.20 3.60
CA GLU A 87 9.30 11.00 2.19
C GLU A 87 8.92 9.61 1.71
N ASP A 88 8.36 9.53 0.50
CA ASP A 88 8.01 8.26 -0.12
C ASP A 88 9.23 7.32 -0.23
N VAL A 89 9.07 6.09 0.27
CA VAL A 89 10.04 5.02 0.06
C VAL A 89 9.42 4.00 -0.90
N VAL A 90 10.11 3.65 -1.98
CA VAL A 90 9.57 2.77 -3.02
C VAL A 90 10.50 1.57 -3.24
N ALA A 91 9.91 0.39 -3.37
CA ALA A 91 10.60 -0.82 -3.80
C ALA A 91 9.85 -1.51 -4.94
N LEU A 92 10.61 -2.14 -5.85
CA LEU A 92 10.06 -2.95 -6.94
C LEU A 92 9.78 -4.37 -6.46
N ILE A 93 8.71 -4.98 -6.96
CA ILE A 93 8.35 -6.36 -6.66
C ILE A 93 9.28 -7.30 -7.45
N PRO A 94 9.96 -8.28 -6.80
CA PRO A 94 10.78 -9.25 -7.52
C PRO A 94 9.97 -10.07 -8.52
N ARG A 95 10.45 -10.16 -9.76
CA ARG A 95 9.77 -10.83 -10.88
C ARG A 95 10.38 -12.20 -11.16
N ARG A 96 9.57 -13.15 -11.63
CA ARG A 96 10.06 -14.47 -12.07
C ARG A 96 11.04 -14.31 -13.24
N GLN A 97 12.05 -15.16 -13.28
CA GLN A 97 13.01 -15.18 -14.39
C GLN A 97 12.29 -15.48 -15.71
N GLY A 98 12.53 -14.66 -16.73
CA GLY A 98 11.93 -14.82 -18.07
C GLY A 98 10.51 -14.26 -18.21
N MET A 99 9.95 -13.65 -17.16
CA MET A 99 8.69 -12.90 -17.29
C MET A 99 8.90 -11.68 -18.22
N PRO A 100 8.06 -11.48 -19.26
CA PRO A 100 8.15 -10.32 -20.14
C PRO A 100 8.14 -9.01 -19.34
N LEU A 101 8.89 -8.00 -19.79
CA LEU A 101 9.00 -6.73 -19.06
C LEU A 101 7.69 -5.92 -19.03
N ASP A 102 6.85 -6.12 -20.05
CA ASP A 102 5.54 -5.48 -20.24
C ASP A 102 4.41 -6.20 -19.51
N GLN A 103 4.64 -7.40 -18.98
CA GLN A 103 3.61 -8.10 -18.21
C GLN A 103 3.47 -7.43 -16.82
N PRO A 104 2.31 -6.92 -16.41
CA PRO A 104 2.13 -6.36 -15.07
C PRO A 104 2.29 -7.44 -13.98
N LEU A 105 2.62 -7.01 -12.77
CA LEU A 105 2.59 -7.86 -11.57
C LEU A 105 1.94 -7.10 -10.42
N LEU A 106 0.81 -7.62 -9.94
CA LEU A 106 0.06 -7.05 -8.82
C LEU A 106 0.16 -7.92 -7.57
N ILE A 107 0.15 -7.26 -6.39
CA ILE A 107 -0.10 -7.92 -5.11
C ILE A 107 -1.61 -8.00 -4.90
N THR A 108 -2.14 -9.20 -4.66
CA THR A 108 -3.58 -9.47 -4.53
C THR A 108 -4.00 -9.92 -3.14
N GLY A 109 -3.05 -10.25 -2.26
CA GLY A 109 -3.32 -10.64 -0.89
C GLY A 109 -2.16 -10.29 0.04
N TYR A 110 -2.46 -10.16 1.32
CA TYR A 110 -1.42 -10.00 2.34
C TYR A 110 -1.84 -10.61 3.67
N ALA A 111 -0.85 -10.83 4.52
CA ALA A 111 -0.98 -10.99 5.95
C ALA A 111 0.19 -10.29 6.63
N HIS A 112 0.03 -9.90 7.89
CA HIS A 112 1.13 -9.40 8.70
C HIS A 112 1.19 -10.17 10.01
N LEU A 113 2.40 -10.35 10.53
CA LEU A 113 2.60 -10.96 11.83
C LEU A 113 3.57 -10.10 12.65
N LYS A 114 3.09 -9.66 13.81
CA LYS A 114 3.94 -9.12 14.87
C LYS A 114 4.62 -10.25 15.62
N GLN A 115 5.94 -10.21 15.67
CA GLN A 115 6.82 -11.05 16.47
C GLN A 115 7.36 -10.27 17.66
N LYS A 116 8.16 -10.95 18.52
CA LYS A 116 8.71 -10.33 19.73
C LYS A 116 9.62 -9.14 19.41
N ASP A 117 10.42 -9.27 18.34
CA ASP A 117 11.48 -8.31 17.98
C ASP A 117 11.19 -7.63 16.62
N GLY A 118 9.91 -7.40 16.30
CA GLY A 118 9.51 -6.66 15.10
C GLY A 118 8.27 -7.24 14.42
N PHE A 119 8.09 -6.91 13.15
CA PHE A 119 6.98 -7.38 12.32
C PHE A 119 7.46 -7.64 10.89
N PHE A 120 6.66 -8.40 10.15
CA PHE A 120 6.84 -8.58 8.71
C PHE A 120 5.48 -8.78 8.06
N PHE A 121 5.48 -8.66 6.73
CA PHE A 121 4.32 -8.93 5.90
C PHE A 121 4.63 -10.13 5.00
N LEU A 122 3.63 -10.99 4.80
CA LEU A 122 3.57 -11.87 3.65
C LEU A 122 2.65 -11.23 2.63
N LEU A 123 3.16 -11.05 1.42
CA LEU A 123 2.41 -10.53 0.28
C LEU A 123 2.24 -11.65 -0.73
N GLN A 124 1.09 -11.74 -1.39
CA GLN A 124 0.87 -12.69 -2.46
C GLN A 124 0.62 -11.95 -3.78
N SER A 125 1.34 -12.32 -4.84
CA SER A 125 1.02 -11.83 -6.18
C SER A 125 -0.15 -12.58 -6.82
N GLU A 126 -0.69 -12.02 -7.91
CA GLU A 126 -1.68 -12.68 -8.76
C GLU A 126 -1.21 -14.03 -9.36
N LEU A 127 0.10 -14.31 -9.33
CA LEU A 127 0.69 -15.58 -9.77
C LEU A 127 0.85 -16.61 -8.64
N GLY A 128 0.46 -16.25 -7.41
CA GLY A 128 0.59 -17.08 -6.22
C GLY A 128 1.95 -17.00 -5.51
N ASP A 129 2.88 -16.16 -5.99
CA ASP A 129 4.18 -15.98 -5.35
C ASP A 129 4.00 -15.24 -4.02
N LEU A 130 4.54 -15.81 -2.95
CA LEU A 130 4.63 -15.19 -1.64
C LEU A 130 5.95 -14.44 -1.51
N TYR A 131 5.86 -13.20 -1.04
CA TYR A 131 7.01 -12.36 -0.70
C TYR A 131 6.99 -12.03 0.78
N ARG A 132 8.15 -12.09 1.41
CA ARG A 132 8.37 -11.51 2.74
C ARG A 132 8.81 -10.06 2.57
N LEU A 133 8.00 -9.13 3.09
CA LEU A 133 8.32 -7.71 3.17
C LEU A 133 8.69 -7.33 4.61
N THR A 134 9.79 -6.60 4.76
CA THR A 134 10.21 -5.96 6.02
C THR A 134 10.58 -4.50 5.76
N LEU A 135 10.53 -3.66 6.79
CA LEU A 135 10.94 -2.26 6.72
C LEU A 135 12.24 -2.06 7.51
N THR A 136 13.17 -1.30 6.95
CA THR A 136 14.27 -0.69 7.70
C THR A 136 13.81 0.69 8.15
N TYR A 137 13.82 0.94 9.46
CA TYR A 137 13.37 2.20 10.02
C TYR A 137 14.10 2.52 11.33
N SER A 138 14.13 3.81 11.68
CA SER A 138 14.57 4.33 12.97
C SER A 138 13.48 5.24 13.51
N ASP A 139 13.01 4.99 14.72
CA ASP A 139 11.85 5.67 15.30
C ASP A 139 10.64 5.61 14.35
N ASP A 140 10.24 6.77 13.82
CA ASP A 140 9.11 6.96 12.93
C ASP A 140 9.49 7.12 11.44
N GLU A 141 10.79 7.06 11.13
CA GLU A 141 11.32 7.26 9.79
C GLU A 141 11.70 5.93 9.14
N VAL A 142 10.99 5.59 8.06
CA VAL A 142 11.33 4.46 7.18
C VAL A 142 12.39 4.88 6.17
N SER A 143 13.41 4.06 5.98
CA SER A 143 14.49 4.30 5.02
C SER A 143 14.51 3.29 3.87
N GLU A 144 13.97 2.08 4.06
CA GLU A 144 14.03 1.03 3.06
C GLU A 144 12.86 0.04 3.16
N ILE A 145 12.37 -0.39 2.00
CA ILE A 145 11.44 -1.52 1.88
C ILE A 145 12.22 -2.73 1.34
N ASN A 146 12.30 -3.79 2.14
CA ASN A 146 13.02 -5.00 1.80
C ASN A 146 12.03 -6.10 1.38
N ILE A 147 12.06 -6.51 0.11
CA ILE A 147 11.16 -7.53 -0.45
C ILE A 147 11.98 -8.74 -0.89
N THR A 148 11.69 -9.90 -0.32
CA THR A 148 12.36 -11.16 -0.66
C THR A 148 11.33 -12.22 -1.03
N TYR A 149 11.62 -13.04 -2.04
CA TYR A 149 10.79 -14.22 -2.34
C TYR A 149 10.76 -15.16 -1.13
N PHE A 150 9.58 -15.66 -0.80
CA PHE A 150 9.35 -16.57 0.33
C PHE A 150 9.00 -17.98 -0.15
N ASP A 151 7.89 -18.12 -0.87
CA ASP A 151 7.41 -19.41 -1.41
C ASP A 151 6.37 -19.17 -2.53
N THR A 152 5.76 -20.22 -3.08
CA THR A 152 4.64 -20.13 -4.01
C THR A 152 3.49 -21.01 -3.53
N VAL A 153 2.29 -20.44 -3.42
CA VAL A 153 1.07 -21.17 -3.04
C VAL A 153 -0.07 -20.80 -3.99
N PRO A 154 -1.17 -21.58 -4.05
CA PRO A 154 -2.35 -21.16 -4.83
C PRO A 154 -2.84 -19.77 -4.41
N VAL A 155 -3.30 -18.99 -5.39
CA VAL A 155 -3.86 -17.65 -5.15
C VAL A 155 -4.99 -17.75 -4.13
N ALA A 156 -4.88 -16.99 -3.05
CA ALA A 156 -5.80 -17.01 -1.92
C ALA A 156 -6.62 -15.73 -1.86
N GLN A 157 -7.87 -15.83 -1.38
CA GLN A 157 -8.70 -14.66 -1.09
C GLN A 157 -8.26 -13.95 0.20
N SER A 158 -7.72 -14.71 1.14
CA SER A 158 -7.19 -14.20 2.41
C SER A 158 -6.06 -15.10 2.89
N ILE A 159 -5.12 -14.50 3.61
CA ILE A 159 -3.98 -15.19 4.22
C ILE A 159 -4.04 -14.90 5.72
N THR A 160 -3.82 -15.92 6.55
CA THR A 160 -3.79 -15.77 8.00
C THR A 160 -2.56 -16.49 8.54
N ILE A 161 -1.77 -15.77 9.33
CA ILE A 161 -0.59 -16.32 9.99
C ILE A 161 -0.95 -16.54 11.46
N LEU A 162 -0.95 -17.80 11.90
CA LEU A 162 -1.20 -18.16 13.30
C LEU A 162 0.10 -18.09 14.12
N LYS A 163 -0.03 -17.79 15.41
CA LYS A 163 1.07 -17.84 16.40
C LYS A 163 1.23 -19.23 17.00
#